data_AF-A0A836HSX4-F1
#
_entry.id   AF-A0A836HSX4-F1
#
_cell.length_a   1.000
_cell.length_b   1.000
_cell.length_c   1.000
_cell.angle_alpha   90.00
_cell.angle_beta   90.00
_cell.angle_gamma   90.00
#
_symmetry.space_group_name_H-M   'P 1'
#
loop_
_entity.id
_entity.type
_entity.pdbx_description
1 polymer ?
#
loop_
_entity_poly.entity_id
_entity_poly.type
_entity_poly.pdbx_seq_one_letter_code
_entity_poly.pdbx_strand_id
1 'polypeptide(L)'
;MTSLDYAEKYRELGGLLRRYCDRKKRQTNSLQQQLNEEVSANVNLRKYIAFLEGRIQAGGESVMQSSRLLGDKKKGGNDALVERERCLHALAAQLESQLRMVHRREKKCAEFEAALKEREQQHLLDVNSFRKSKALFEAGLAASKKTVMSELQLSRDAGKYSSEPLDDFPSTNQLMQMQGCVFDHMTRCKEGILFFGRDECAARAFLLADEREERSSILSSFFREAAAHLRRHLSEQHVRDTQLHNAEDLLRLQEIDLVCRVRKETDLQQDSYAHVEMQRKVLEIQCKGVLRTVGDVLESLPDLDVEAVMTELENKIERVLQLQSANVSIGYPTHKAAGIS
;
A
#
# COMPACT_ATOMS: atom_id res chain seq x y z
N MET A 1 -52.30 -99.36 -49.94
CA MET A 1 -51.21 -98.37 -49.82
C MET A 1 -49.91 -99.04 -50.21
N THR A 2 -49.28 -98.60 -51.29
CA THR A 2 -47.99 -99.11 -51.79
C THR A 2 -46.84 -98.53 -50.96
N SER A 3 -45.79 -99.30 -50.69
CA SER A 3 -44.71 -98.90 -49.74
C SER A 3 -43.93 -97.64 -50.16
N LEU A 4 -44.02 -97.23 -51.43
CA LEU A 4 -43.49 -95.97 -51.96
C LEU A 4 -44.15 -94.72 -51.33
N ASP A 5 -45.46 -94.76 -51.06
CA ASP A 5 -46.23 -93.61 -50.53
C ASP A 5 -45.92 -93.33 -49.04
N TYR A 6 -45.53 -94.38 -48.30
CA TYR A 6 -45.10 -94.25 -46.90
C TYR A 6 -43.71 -93.62 -46.76
N ALA A 7 -42.76 -94.03 -47.60
CA ALA A 7 -41.39 -93.51 -47.58
C ALA A 7 -41.34 -92.02 -47.96
N GLU A 8 -42.21 -91.59 -48.86
CA GLU A 8 -42.29 -90.20 -49.31
C GLU A 8 -42.86 -89.28 -48.21
N LYS A 9 -43.96 -89.69 -47.56
CA LYS A 9 -44.50 -88.94 -46.40
C LYS A 9 -43.55 -88.90 -45.20
N TYR A 10 -42.79 -89.96 -44.96
CA TYR A 10 -41.78 -89.97 -43.89
C TYR A 10 -40.63 -89.00 -44.19
N ARG A 11 -40.24 -88.87 -45.47
CA ARG A 11 -39.24 -87.88 -45.92
C ARG A 11 -39.74 -86.45 -45.77
N GLU A 12 -41.00 -86.18 -46.11
CA GLU A 12 -41.63 -84.87 -45.92
C GLU A 12 -41.71 -84.46 -44.45
N LEU A 13 -42.10 -85.39 -43.57
CA LEU A 13 -42.15 -85.16 -42.13
C LEU A 13 -40.75 -84.87 -41.56
N GLY A 14 -39.74 -85.63 -42.00
CA GLY A 14 -38.34 -85.39 -41.66
C GLY A 14 -37.84 -84.02 -42.15
N GLY A 15 -38.26 -83.59 -43.33
CA GLY A 15 -37.96 -82.25 -43.87
C GLY A 15 -38.66 -81.12 -43.12
N LEU A 16 -39.90 -81.33 -42.64
CA LEU A 16 -40.63 -80.38 -41.78
C LEU A 16 -39.98 -80.25 -40.40
N LEU A 17 -39.61 -81.36 -39.77
CA LEU A 17 -38.89 -81.38 -38.50
C LEU A 17 -37.54 -80.66 -38.60
N ARG A 18 -36.77 -80.90 -39.67
CA ARG A 18 -35.50 -80.19 -39.91
C ARG A 18 -35.72 -78.68 -40.05
N ARG A 19 -36.69 -78.26 -40.87
CA ARG A 19 -37.03 -76.84 -41.05
C ARG A 19 -37.51 -76.18 -39.75
N TYR A 20 -38.29 -76.88 -38.94
CA TYR A 20 -38.71 -76.39 -37.63
C TYR A 20 -37.52 -76.23 -36.66
N CYS A 21 -36.66 -77.25 -36.56
CA CYS A 21 -35.45 -77.21 -35.75
C CYS A 21 -34.50 -76.09 -36.19
N ASP A 22 -34.30 -75.91 -37.49
CA ASP A 22 -33.46 -74.83 -38.03
C ASP A 22 -34.06 -73.46 -37.75
N ARG A 23 -35.38 -73.31 -37.90
CA ARG A 23 -36.09 -72.07 -37.57
C ARG A 23 -35.96 -71.73 -36.09
N LYS A 24 -36.09 -72.74 -35.21
CA LYS A 24 -35.90 -72.56 -33.78
C LYS A 24 -34.47 -72.19 -33.44
N LYS A 25 -33.46 -72.88 -34.00
CA LYS A 25 -32.05 -72.50 -33.82
C LYS A 25 -31.76 -71.05 -34.23
N ARG A 26 -32.25 -70.61 -35.40
CA ARG A 26 -32.08 -69.21 -35.84
C ARG A 26 -32.76 -68.22 -34.89
N GLN A 27 -33.97 -68.54 -34.44
CA GLN A 27 -34.69 -67.72 -33.47
C GLN A 27 -33.93 -67.61 -32.14
N THR A 28 -33.43 -68.73 -31.61
CA THR A 28 -32.64 -68.75 -30.37
C THR A 28 -31.35 -67.96 -30.53
N ASN A 29 -30.64 -68.10 -31.65
CA ASN A 29 -29.41 -67.36 -31.91
C ASN A 29 -29.66 -65.85 -32.02
N SER A 30 -30.75 -65.43 -32.68
CA SER A 30 -31.13 -64.02 -32.78
C SER A 30 -31.49 -63.43 -31.42
N LEU A 31 -32.26 -64.15 -30.59
CA LEU A 31 -32.58 -63.72 -29.23
C LEU A 31 -31.34 -63.67 -28.34
N GLN A 32 -30.44 -64.64 -28.47
CA GLN A 32 -29.17 -64.65 -27.73
C GLN A 32 -28.29 -63.45 -28.10
N GLN A 33 -28.26 -63.08 -29.38
CA GLN A 33 -27.51 -61.92 -29.84
C GLN A 33 -28.12 -60.62 -29.29
N GLN A 34 -29.43 -60.45 -29.35
CA GLN A 34 -30.12 -59.30 -28.74
C GLN A 34 -29.87 -59.21 -27.23
N LEU A 35 -29.92 -60.34 -26.52
CA LEU A 35 -29.62 -60.38 -25.09
C LEU A 35 -28.17 -59.94 -24.80
N ASN A 36 -27.21 -60.38 -25.61
CA ASN A 36 -25.81 -59.99 -25.44
C ASN A 36 -25.60 -58.49 -25.72
N GLU A 37 -26.28 -57.93 -26.71
CA GLU A 37 -26.25 -56.50 -27.03
C GLU A 37 -26.84 -55.66 -25.88
N GLU A 38 -28.01 -56.06 -25.35
CA GLU A 38 -28.65 -55.42 -24.20
C GLU A 38 -27.81 -55.52 -22.92
N VAL A 39 -27.20 -56.68 -22.65
CA VAL A 39 -26.29 -56.85 -21.50
C VAL A 39 -25.07 -55.94 -21.64
N SER A 40 -24.47 -55.86 -22.83
CA SER A 40 -23.35 -54.96 -23.11
C SER A 40 -23.74 -53.50 -22.92
N ALA A 41 -24.91 -53.08 -23.43
CA ALA A 41 -25.45 -51.74 -23.23
C ALA A 41 -25.69 -51.44 -21.75
N ASN A 42 -26.28 -52.37 -21.00
CA ASN A 42 -26.53 -52.20 -19.57
C ASN A 42 -25.22 -52.04 -18.76
N VAL A 43 -24.19 -52.83 -19.08
CA VAL A 43 -22.87 -52.71 -18.45
C VAL A 43 -22.26 -51.33 -18.72
N ASN A 44 -22.36 -50.84 -19.96
CA ASN A 44 -21.84 -49.52 -20.31
C ASN A 44 -22.62 -48.39 -19.61
N LEU A 45 -23.95 -48.49 -19.54
CA LEU A 45 -24.78 -47.54 -18.80
C LEU A 45 -24.43 -47.53 -17.31
N ARG A 46 -24.23 -48.68 -16.67
CA ARG A 46 -23.81 -48.75 -15.26
C ARG A 46 -22.44 -48.12 -15.02
N LYS A 47 -21.47 -48.36 -15.92
CA LYS A 47 -20.16 -47.69 -15.85
C LYS A 47 -20.30 -46.17 -15.95
N TYR A 48 -21.16 -45.70 -16.85
CA TYR A 48 -21.42 -44.27 -17.03
C TYR A 48 -22.11 -43.64 -15.81
N ILE A 49 -23.09 -44.33 -15.21
CA ILE A 49 -23.74 -43.89 -13.97
C ILE A 49 -22.71 -43.76 -12.85
N ALA A 50 -21.89 -44.78 -12.61
CA ALA A 50 -20.84 -44.74 -11.59
C ALA A 50 -19.84 -43.60 -11.82
N PHE A 51 -19.49 -43.33 -13.08
CA PHE A 51 -18.65 -42.19 -13.44
C PHE A 51 -19.31 -40.85 -13.12
N LEU A 52 -20.60 -40.68 -13.43
CA LEU A 52 -21.34 -39.46 -13.11
C LEU A 52 -21.51 -39.26 -11.60
N GLU A 53 -21.82 -40.32 -10.85
CA GLU A 53 -21.88 -40.28 -9.39
C GLU A 53 -20.54 -39.84 -8.78
N GLY A 54 -19.42 -40.38 -9.27
CA GLY A 54 -18.09 -39.96 -8.86
C GLY A 54 -17.80 -38.48 -9.17
N ARG A 55 -18.21 -37.98 -10.35
CA ARG A 55 -18.10 -36.56 -10.69
C ARG A 55 -18.93 -35.66 -9.78
N ILE A 56 -20.15 -36.07 -9.44
CA ILE A 56 -21.03 -35.32 -8.54
C ILE A 56 -20.41 -35.26 -7.14
N GLN A 57 -19.88 -36.38 -6.63
CA GLN A 57 -19.24 -36.43 -5.33
C GLN A 57 -18.00 -35.52 -5.25
N ALA A 58 -17.10 -35.60 -6.24
CA ALA A 58 -15.92 -34.74 -6.31
C ALA A 58 -16.30 -33.25 -6.45
N GLY A 59 -17.36 -32.95 -7.21
CA GLY A 59 -17.92 -31.60 -7.31
C GLY A 59 -18.45 -31.08 -5.97
N GLY A 60 -19.15 -31.93 -5.21
CA GLY A 60 -19.65 -31.60 -3.87
C GLY A 60 -18.54 -31.28 -2.88
N GLU A 61 -17.46 -32.07 -2.88
CA GLU A 61 -16.27 -31.82 -2.05
C GLU A 61 -15.57 -30.51 -2.41
N SER A 62 -15.43 -30.21 -3.71
CA SER A 62 -14.85 -28.95 -4.19
C SER A 62 -15.67 -27.72 -3.79
N VAL A 63 -17.01 -27.80 -3.87
CA VAL A 63 -17.91 -26.72 -3.44
C VAL A 63 -17.81 -26.49 -1.93
N MET A 64 -17.75 -27.56 -1.14
CA MET A 64 -17.57 -27.49 0.32
C MET A 64 -16.22 -26.84 0.69
N GLN A 65 -15.13 -27.24 0.03
CA GLN A 65 -13.81 -26.61 0.23
C GLN A 65 -13.82 -25.13 -0.15
N SER A 66 -14.40 -24.79 -1.30
CA SER A 66 -14.52 -23.40 -1.77
C SER A 66 -15.33 -22.55 -0.80
N SER A 67 -16.42 -23.09 -0.26
CA SER A 67 -17.27 -22.41 0.72
C SER A 67 -16.54 -22.14 2.04
N ARG A 68 -15.72 -23.10 2.51
CA ARG A 68 -14.87 -22.92 3.70
C ARG A 68 -13.83 -21.82 3.47
N LEU A 69 -13.11 -21.88 2.35
CA LEU A 69 -12.11 -20.86 1.98
C LEU A 69 -12.73 -19.46 1.85
N LEU A 70 -13.94 -19.36 1.30
CA LEU A 70 -14.67 -18.09 1.22
C LEU A 70 -15.03 -17.58 2.63
N GLY A 71 -15.50 -18.47 3.51
CA GLY A 71 -15.79 -18.14 4.91
C GLY A 71 -14.58 -17.61 5.66
N ASP A 72 -13.43 -18.30 5.53
CA ASP A 72 -12.18 -17.91 6.17
C ASP A 72 -11.67 -16.56 5.65
N LYS A 73 -11.72 -16.34 4.32
CA LYS A 73 -11.38 -15.05 3.70
C LYS A 73 -12.28 -13.92 4.20
N LYS A 74 -13.60 -14.16 4.31
CA LYS A 74 -14.56 -13.16 4.79
C LYS A 74 -14.29 -12.81 6.26
N LYS A 75 -13.99 -13.81 7.08
CA LYS A 75 -13.63 -13.60 8.49
C LYS A 75 -12.34 -12.81 8.63
N GLY A 76 -11.28 -13.20 7.93
CA GLY A 76 -10.00 -12.47 7.94
C GLY A 76 -10.14 -11.03 7.43
N GLY A 77 -10.96 -10.80 6.40
CA GLY A 77 -11.28 -9.46 5.91
C GLY A 77 -12.00 -8.61 6.95
N ASN A 78 -12.99 -9.16 7.64
CA ASN A 78 -13.71 -8.46 8.71
C ASN A 78 -12.78 -8.12 9.90
N ASP A 79 -11.94 -9.06 10.32
CA ASP A 79 -11.00 -8.84 11.43
C ASP A 79 -10.01 -7.71 11.09
N ALA A 80 -9.50 -7.68 9.85
CA ALA A 80 -8.62 -6.61 9.38
C ALA A 80 -9.32 -5.23 9.32
N LEU A 81 -10.61 -5.20 8.94
CA LEU A 81 -11.40 -3.97 8.95
C LEU A 81 -11.60 -3.43 10.37
N VAL A 82 -11.93 -4.31 11.33
CA VAL A 82 -12.11 -3.93 12.74
C VAL A 82 -10.81 -3.38 13.32
N GLU A 83 -9.66 -4.01 13.05
CA GLU A 83 -8.36 -3.50 13.49
C GLU A 83 -8.04 -2.13 12.86
N ARG A 84 -8.34 -1.95 11.57
CA ARG A 84 -8.16 -0.66 10.91
C ARG A 84 -9.04 0.44 11.51
N GLU A 85 -10.31 0.15 11.81
CA GLU A 85 -11.20 1.09 12.49
C GLU A 85 -10.68 1.50 13.87
N ARG A 86 -10.18 0.54 14.65
CA ARG A 86 -9.54 0.81 15.95
C ARG A 86 -8.33 1.73 15.81
N CYS A 87 -7.45 1.48 14.84
CA CYS A 87 -6.29 2.34 14.57
C CYS A 87 -6.73 3.76 14.18
N LEU A 88 -7.76 3.91 13.35
CA LEU A 88 -8.28 5.22 12.95
C LEU A 88 -8.87 5.99 14.13
N HIS A 89 -9.61 5.32 15.01
CA HIS A 89 -10.13 5.95 16.23
C HIS A 89 -9.01 6.37 17.18
N ALA A 90 -7.96 5.56 17.34
CA ALA A 90 -6.80 5.93 18.14
C ALA A 90 -6.06 7.16 17.57
N LEU A 91 -5.89 7.20 16.24
CA LEU A 91 -5.28 8.34 15.55
C LEU A 91 -6.12 9.61 15.70
N ALA A 92 -7.44 9.50 15.53
CA ALA A 92 -8.37 10.62 15.73
C ALA A 92 -8.28 11.18 17.16
N ALA A 93 -8.29 10.31 18.18
CA ALA A 93 -8.14 10.72 19.56
C ALA A 93 -6.78 11.40 19.84
N GLN A 94 -5.70 10.92 19.21
CA GLN A 94 -4.39 11.54 19.31
C GLN A 94 -4.37 12.94 18.69
N LEU A 95 -4.96 13.11 17.50
CA LEU A 95 -5.05 14.40 16.83
C LEU A 95 -5.92 15.39 17.62
N GLU A 96 -7.05 14.95 18.16
CA GLU A 96 -7.87 15.78 19.03
C GLU A 96 -7.11 16.26 20.27
N SER A 97 -6.33 15.37 20.91
CA SER A 97 -5.50 15.73 22.05
C SER A 97 -4.44 16.78 21.69
N GLN A 98 -3.77 16.61 20.55
CA GLN A 98 -2.81 17.59 20.03
C GLN A 98 -3.47 18.93 19.73
N LEU A 99 -4.65 18.93 19.11
CA LEU A 99 -5.40 20.15 18.81
C LEU A 99 -5.78 20.90 20.10
N ARG A 100 -6.24 20.20 21.14
CA ARG A 100 -6.54 20.81 22.45
C ARG A 100 -5.29 21.43 23.09
N MET A 101 -4.13 20.79 22.93
CA MET A 101 -2.85 21.33 23.42
C MET A 101 -2.44 22.61 22.67
N VAL A 102 -2.56 22.63 21.34
CA VAL A 102 -2.28 23.81 20.52
C VAL A 102 -3.21 24.95 20.91
N HIS A 103 -4.51 24.69 21.01
CA HIS A 103 -5.50 25.70 21.40
C HIS A 103 -5.20 26.33 22.77
N ARG A 104 -4.76 25.51 23.75
CA ARG A 104 -4.33 26.03 25.07
C ARG A 104 -3.08 26.91 24.97
N ARG A 105 -2.13 26.58 24.09
CA ARG A 105 -0.92 27.40 23.88
C ARG A 105 -1.27 28.72 23.21
N GLU A 106 -2.10 28.70 22.18
CA GLU A 106 -2.60 29.92 21.51
C GLU A 106 -3.29 30.85 22.50
N LYS A 107 -4.14 30.31 23.37
CA LYS A 107 -4.79 31.09 24.42
C LYS A 107 -3.77 31.75 25.36
N LYS A 108 -2.77 31.00 25.83
CA LYS A 108 -1.70 31.56 26.68
C LYS A 108 -0.87 32.63 25.96
N CYS A 109 -0.57 32.42 24.67
CA CYS A 109 0.13 33.43 23.87
C CYS A 109 -0.67 34.73 23.77
N ALA A 110 -1.99 34.64 23.57
CA ALA A 110 -2.86 35.82 23.55
C ALA A 110 -2.91 36.53 24.92
N GLU A 111 -2.94 35.77 26.02
CA GLU A 111 -2.86 36.33 27.39
C GLU A 111 -1.53 37.06 27.62
N PHE A 112 -0.40 36.48 27.19
CA PHE A 112 0.92 37.13 27.29
C PHE A 112 1.04 38.37 26.41
N GLU A 113 0.51 38.33 25.18
CA GLU A 113 0.50 39.49 24.29
C GLU A 113 -0.28 40.66 24.92
N ALA A 114 -1.44 40.38 25.52
CA ALA A 114 -2.23 41.39 26.22
C ALA A 114 -1.47 41.97 27.43
N ALA A 115 -0.87 41.12 28.26
CA ALA A 115 -0.09 41.56 29.43
C ALA A 115 1.15 42.38 29.04
N LEU A 116 1.80 42.04 27.92
CA LEU A 116 2.96 42.76 27.41
C LEU A 116 2.55 44.15 26.91
N LYS A 117 1.43 44.27 26.17
CA LYS A 117 0.87 45.56 25.76
C LYS A 117 0.52 46.45 26.96
N GLU A 118 -0.03 45.88 28.03
CA GLU A 118 -0.33 46.63 29.26
C GLU A 118 0.95 47.15 29.94
N ARG A 119 1.99 46.30 30.06
CA ARG A 119 3.28 46.74 30.61
C ARG A 119 3.95 47.81 29.76
N GLU A 120 3.90 47.70 28.44
CA GLU A 120 4.45 48.73 27.54
C GLU A 120 3.74 50.08 27.73
N GLN A 121 2.41 50.07 27.87
CA GLN A 121 1.65 51.29 28.18
C GLN A 121 2.04 51.87 29.54
N GLN A 122 2.15 51.04 30.58
CA GLN A 122 2.56 51.51 31.90
C GLN A 122 3.98 52.10 31.88
N HIS A 123 4.93 51.41 31.24
CA HIS A 123 6.29 51.89 31.11
C HIS A 123 6.36 53.21 30.34
N LEU A 124 5.53 53.39 29.30
CA LEU A 124 5.44 54.66 28.58
C LEU A 124 4.96 55.80 29.49
N LEU A 125 3.96 55.55 30.33
CA LEU A 125 3.49 56.52 31.32
C LEU A 125 4.59 56.88 32.33
N ASP A 126 5.30 55.88 32.85
CA ASP A 126 6.38 56.06 33.81
C ASP A 126 7.52 56.90 33.20
N VAL A 127 7.97 56.58 31.98
CA VAL A 127 8.99 57.36 31.26
C VAL A 127 8.54 58.80 31.04
N ASN A 128 7.28 59.03 30.66
CA ASN A 128 6.75 60.37 30.45
C ASN A 128 6.70 61.16 31.77
N SER A 129 6.30 60.52 32.87
CA SER A 129 6.29 61.12 34.21
C SER A 129 7.71 61.50 34.67
N PHE A 130 8.69 60.61 34.45
CA PHE A 130 10.09 60.86 34.77
C PHE A 130 10.65 62.02 33.95
N ARG A 131 10.38 62.06 32.64
CA ARG A 131 10.77 63.17 31.76
C ARG A 131 10.20 64.51 32.24
N LYS A 132 8.93 64.53 32.68
CA LYS A 132 8.29 65.73 33.23
C LYS A 132 8.96 66.17 34.54
N SER A 133 9.22 65.23 35.45
CA SER A 133 9.90 65.51 36.72
C SER A 133 11.32 66.03 36.49
N LYS A 134 12.07 65.39 35.59
CA LYS A 134 13.40 65.83 35.15
C LYS A 134 13.39 67.26 34.61
N ALA A 135 12.44 67.60 33.73
CA ALA A 135 12.32 68.93 33.18
C ALA A 135 12.02 70.00 34.26
N LEU A 136 11.15 69.68 35.22
CA LEU A 136 10.87 70.56 36.36
C LEU A 136 12.10 70.77 37.24
N PHE A 137 12.86 69.70 37.50
CA PHE A 137 14.10 69.78 38.27
C PHE A 137 15.16 70.63 37.56
N GLU A 138 15.38 70.41 36.26
CA GLU A 138 16.31 71.18 35.44
C GLU A 138 15.92 72.67 35.39
N ALA A 139 14.63 72.98 35.26
CA ALA A 139 14.13 74.35 35.33
C ALA A 139 14.38 74.99 36.71
N GLY A 140 14.14 74.25 37.79
CA GLY A 140 14.44 74.69 39.16
C GLY A 140 15.94 74.95 39.39
N LEU A 141 16.80 74.05 38.89
CA LEU A 141 18.25 74.21 38.94
C LEU A 141 18.72 75.44 38.16
N ALA A 142 18.17 75.67 36.96
CA ALA A 142 18.46 76.84 36.15
C ALA A 142 18.02 78.14 36.84
N ALA A 143 16.85 78.15 37.47
CA ALA A 143 16.36 79.28 38.25
C ALA A 143 17.26 79.56 39.46
N SER A 144 17.60 78.53 40.24
CA SER A 144 18.52 78.65 41.38
C SER A 144 19.89 79.18 40.96
N LYS A 145 20.48 78.64 39.88
CA LYS A 145 21.74 79.14 39.33
C LYS A 145 21.64 80.62 38.95
N LYS A 146 20.52 81.05 38.35
CA LYS A 146 20.28 82.45 38.02
C LYS A 146 20.21 83.33 39.27
N THR A 147 19.50 82.88 40.31
CA THR A 147 19.41 83.59 41.60
C THR A 147 20.77 83.72 42.28
N VAL A 148 21.52 82.63 42.39
CA VAL A 148 22.88 82.63 42.96
C VAL A 148 23.79 83.57 42.18
N MET A 149 23.74 83.56 40.85
CA MET A 149 24.51 84.51 40.03
C MET A 149 24.11 85.96 40.28
N SER A 150 22.81 86.26 40.44
CA SER A 150 22.37 87.62 40.78
C SER A 150 22.79 88.04 42.19
N GLU A 151 22.77 87.14 43.17
CA GLU A 151 23.23 87.41 44.54
C GLU A 151 24.76 87.62 44.59
N LEU A 152 25.53 86.82 43.84
CA LEU A 152 26.98 87.01 43.68
C LEU A 152 27.33 88.34 42.98
N GLN A 153 26.48 88.77 42.04
CA GLN A 153 26.62 90.07 41.38
C GLN A 153 26.33 91.22 42.37
N LEU A 154 25.22 91.14 43.11
CA LEU A 154 24.84 92.12 44.14
C LEU A 154 25.90 92.24 45.24
N SER A 155 26.51 91.12 45.66
CA SER A 155 27.59 91.13 46.66
C SER A 155 28.91 91.68 46.10
N ARG A 156 29.22 91.48 44.81
CA ARG A 156 30.34 92.17 44.14
C ARG A 156 30.13 93.67 44.00
N ASP A 157 28.89 94.10 43.77
CA ASP A 157 28.54 95.51 43.65
C ASP A 157 28.48 96.19 45.04
N ALA A 158 28.03 95.47 46.08
CA ALA A 158 28.13 95.91 47.48
C ALA A 158 29.60 96.00 47.96
N GLY A 159 30.48 95.10 47.49
CA GLY A 159 31.92 95.13 47.76
C GLY A 159 32.69 96.29 47.11
N LYS A 160 32.05 97.12 46.25
CA LYS A 160 32.64 98.34 45.68
C LYS A 160 32.32 99.61 46.47
N TYR A 161 31.50 99.54 47.53
CA TYR A 161 31.06 100.70 48.31
C TYR A 161 31.43 100.67 49.81
N SER A 162 32.33 99.79 50.25
CA SER A 162 32.84 99.82 51.64
C SER A 162 34.35 100.04 51.68
N SER A 163 34.76 101.30 51.80
CA SER A 163 36.07 101.68 52.32
C SER A 163 35.96 101.85 53.83
N GLU A 164 36.09 100.77 54.60
CA GLU A 164 36.41 100.82 56.03
C GLU A 164 36.98 99.45 56.47
N PRO A 165 38.09 99.41 57.21
CA PRO A 165 38.68 98.16 57.67
C PRO A 165 37.92 97.68 58.89
N LEU A 166 37.38 96.47 58.81
CA LEU A 166 36.86 95.76 59.97
C LEU A 166 37.76 94.57 60.27
N ASP A 167 38.43 94.71 61.41
CA ASP A 167 39.11 93.66 62.16
C ASP A 167 38.15 92.53 62.57
N ASP A 168 38.80 91.40 62.87
CA ASP A 168 38.31 90.24 63.60
C ASP A 168 37.48 89.19 62.84
N PHE A 169 38.23 88.27 62.22
CA PHE A 169 37.85 86.88 61.97
C PHE A 169 37.47 86.15 63.27
N PRO A 170 36.29 85.50 63.35
CA PRO A 170 36.08 84.40 64.27
C PRO A 170 36.22 83.06 63.55
N SER A 171 37.29 82.36 63.93
CA SER A 171 37.35 80.92 64.17
C SER A 171 37.05 79.93 63.03
N THR A 172 38.10 79.18 62.72
CA THR A 172 38.29 78.01 61.87
C THR A 172 37.44 76.77 62.21
N ASN A 173 36.28 76.90 62.85
CA ASN A 173 35.45 75.77 63.30
C ASN A 173 34.24 75.45 62.39
N GLN A 174 33.73 76.41 61.60
CA GLN A 174 32.63 76.13 60.66
C GLN A 174 33.09 75.48 59.35
N LEU A 175 34.35 75.70 58.94
CA LEU A 175 34.94 75.04 57.76
C LEU A 175 35.20 73.55 57.99
N MET A 176 35.53 73.14 59.22
CA MET A 176 35.68 71.72 59.57
C MET A 176 34.35 70.97 59.67
N GLN A 177 33.27 71.62 60.13
CA GLN A 177 31.94 70.99 60.15
C GLN A 177 31.33 70.84 58.75
N MET A 178 31.55 71.79 57.84
CA MET A 178 31.17 71.61 56.43
C MET A 178 32.03 70.56 55.72
N GLN A 179 33.34 70.48 55.98
CA GLN A 179 34.19 69.42 55.41
C GLN A 179 33.81 68.02 55.91
N GLY A 180 33.44 67.88 57.19
CA GLY A 180 32.96 66.61 57.76
C GLY A 180 31.63 66.14 57.16
N CYS A 181 30.63 67.04 57.05
CA CYS A 181 29.35 66.70 56.43
C CYS A 181 29.47 66.40 54.92
N VAL A 182 30.35 67.10 54.19
CA VAL A 182 30.59 66.83 52.76
C VAL A 182 31.34 65.50 52.56
N PHE A 183 32.25 65.13 53.47
CA PHE A 183 32.94 63.83 53.42
C PHE A 183 31.99 62.66 53.71
N ASP A 184 31.13 62.78 54.72
CA ASP A 184 30.13 61.76 55.09
C ASP A 184 29.09 61.57 53.98
N HIS A 185 28.68 62.67 53.31
CA HIS A 185 27.74 62.58 52.21
C HIS A 185 28.40 61.99 50.94
N MET A 186 29.67 62.34 50.65
CA MET A 186 30.42 61.73 49.54
C MET A 186 30.73 60.24 49.77
N THR A 187 31.03 59.83 51.00
CA THR A 187 31.26 58.40 51.32
C THR A 187 29.95 57.62 51.24
N ARG A 188 28.84 58.11 51.80
CA ARG A 188 27.52 57.45 51.64
C ARG A 188 27.04 57.40 50.19
N CYS A 189 27.30 58.44 49.39
CA CYS A 189 27.02 58.40 47.95
C CYS A 189 27.91 57.41 47.21
N LYS A 190 29.21 57.32 47.52
CA LYS A 190 30.13 56.34 46.92
C LYS A 190 29.78 54.91 47.32
N GLU A 191 29.41 54.67 48.56
CA GLU A 191 28.91 53.38 49.03
C GLU A 191 27.61 53.02 48.31
N GLY A 192 26.64 53.94 48.23
CA GLY A 192 25.42 53.76 47.43
C GLY A 192 25.71 53.39 45.97
N ILE A 193 26.62 54.10 45.30
CA ILE A 193 27.01 53.82 43.90
C ILE A 193 27.69 52.44 43.77
N LEU A 194 28.52 52.04 44.74
CA LEU A 194 29.18 50.73 44.74
C LEU A 194 28.21 49.58 45.03
N PHE A 195 27.20 49.80 45.88
CA PHE A 195 26.12 48.83 46.13
C PHE A 195 25.21 48.69 44.90
N PHE A 196 24.76 49.79 44.30
CA PHE A 196 23.99 49.77 43.05
C PHE A 196 24.75 49.13 41.89
N GLY A 197 26.07 49.38 41.76
CA GLY A 197 26.90 48.75 40.73
C GLY A 197 27.11 47.24 40.93
N ARG A 198 27.12 46.74 42.17
CA ARG A 198 27.17 45.30 42.45
C ARG A 198 25.82 44.63 42.17
N ASP A 199 24.72 45.24 42.55
CA ASP A 199 23.37 44.72 42.30
C ASP A 199 23.04 44.76 40.81
N GLU A 200 23.45 45.79 40.07
CA GLU A 200 23.30 45.86 38.61
C GLU A 200 24.14 44.78 37.90
N CYS A 201 25.38 44.55 38.34
CA CYS A 201 26.22 43.47 37.80
C CYS A 201 25.61 42.08 38.07
N ALA A 202 25.07 41.86 39.27
CA ALA A 202 24.40 40.61 39.62
C ALA A 202 23.12 40.41 38.79
N ALA A 203 22.27 41.44 38.69
CA ALA A 203 21.06 41.41 37.88
C ALA A 203 21.35 41.14 36.40
N ARG A 204 22.41 41.75 35.84
CA ARG A 204 22.87 41.45 34.47
C ARG A 204 23.35 40.01 34.31
N ALA A 205 24.08 39.47 35.30
CA ALA A 205 24.53 38.09 35.25
C ALA A 205 23.34 37.10 35.32
N PHE A 206 22.33 37.37 36.15
CA PHE A 206 21.10 36.58 36.21
C PHE A 206 20.30 36.66 34.91
N LEU A 207 20.12 37.84 34.33
CA LEU A 207 19.45 38.00 33.04
C LEU A 207 20.16 37.25 31.91
N LEU A 208 21.50 37.26 31.89
CA LEU A 208 22.29 36.51 30.90
C LEU A 208 22.22 34.98 31.13
N ALA A 209 22.09 34.54 32.38
CA ALA A 209 21.91 33.13 32.70
C ALA A 209 20.53 32.64 32.28
N ASP A 210 19.47 33.40 32.59
CA ASP A 210 18.10 33.10 32.19
C ASP A 210 17.95 33.11 30.66
N GLU A 211 18.53 34.08 29.96
CA GLU A 211 18.53 34.14 28.49
C GLU A 211 19.23 32.92 27.87
N ARG A 212 20.33 32.45 28.47
CA ARG A 212 21.02 31.22 28.03
C ARG A 212 20.17 29.98 28.28
N GLU A 213 19.49 29.89 29.42
CA GLU A 213 18.61 28.77 29.74
C GLU A 213 17.39 28.72 28.82
N GLU A 214 16.74 29.86 28.57
CA GLU A 214 15.62 29.96 27.62
C GLU A 214 16.06 29.57 26.20
N ARG A 215 17.20 30.11 25.72
CA ARG A 215 17.75 29.72 24.41
C ARG A 215 18.06 28.22 24.31
N SER A 216 18.65 27.65 25.35
CA SER A 216 18.95 26.22 25.43
C SER A 216 17.67 25.37 25.43
N SER A 217 16.64 25.81 26.16
CA SER A 217 15.33 25.18 26.21
C SER A 217 14.62 25.20 24.85
N ILE A 218 14.62 26.35 24.17
CA ILE A 218 14.06 26.51 22.82
C ILE A 218 14.76 25.57 21.85
N LEU A 219 16.10 25.58 21.81
CA LEU A 219 16.87 24.70 20.92
C LEU A 219 16.61 23.23 21.24
N SER A 220 16.60 22.84 22.52
CA SER A 220 16.32 21.47 22.94
C SER A 220 14.92 21.02 22.53
N SER A 221 13.92 21.90 22.64
CA SER A 221 12.54 21.62 22.21
C SER A 221 12.45 21.45 20.69
N PHE A 222 13.08 22.37 19.93
CA PHE A 222 13.13 22.32 18.47
C PHE A 222 13.80 21.04 17.96
N PHE A 223 14.98 20.69 18.48
CA PHE A 223 15.67 19.48 18.06
C PHE A 223 14.92 18.20 18.47
N ARG A 224 14.23 18.20 19.61
CA ARG A 224 13.39 17.07 20.03
C ARG A 224 12.21 16.87 19.09
N GLU A 225 11.54 17.97 18.71
CA GLU A 225 10.42 17.93 17.79
C GLU A 225 10.86 17.54 16.38
N ALA A 226 11.97 18.12 15.88
CA ALA A 226 12.58 17.74 14.61
C ALA A 226 12.98 16.26 14.58
N ALA A 227 13.59 15.74 15.66
CA ALA A 227 13.94 14.33 15.77
C ALA A 227 12.69 13.42 15.79
N ALA A 228 11.59 13.85 16.42
CA ALA A 228 10.33 13.12 16.42
C ALA A 228 9.71 13.07 15.01
N HIS A 229 9.73 14.18 14.27
CA HIS A 229 9.28 14.24 12.88
C HIS A 229 10.13 13.36 11.96
N LEU A 230 11.46 13.41 12.08
CA LEU A 230 12.38 12.54 11.34
C LEU A 230 12.11 11.05 11.62
N ARG A 231 11.94 10.67 12.89
CA ARG A 231 11.61 9.28 13.24
C ARG A 231 10.27 8.84 12.65
N ARG A 232 9.26 9.70 12.67
CA ARG A 232 7.96 9.42 12.03
C ARG A 232 8.14 9.18 10.53
N HIS A 233 8.84 10.06 9.82
CA HIS A 233 9.10 9.89 8.38
C HIS A 233 9.88 8.61 8.06
N LEU A 234 10.90 8.27 8.86
CA LEU A 234 11.63 7.01 8.71
C LEU A 234 10.73 5.79 8.92
N SER A 235 9.82 5.83 9.90
CA SER A 235 8.87 4.74 10.11
C SER A 235 7.85 4.61 8.97
N GLU A 236 7.35 5.73 8.44
CA GLU A 236 6.45 5.74 7.29
C GLU A 236 7.15 5.22 6.03
N GLN A 237 8.42 5.60 5.82
CA GLN A 237 9.22 5.10 4.73
C GLN A 237 9.44 3.59 4.84
N HIS A 238 9.79 3.08 6.02
CA HIS A 238 9.98 1.65 6.23
C HIS A 238 8.70 0.84 5.94
N VAL A 239 7.53 1.37 6.32
CA VAL A 239 6.23 0.74 6.00
C VAL A 239 5.99 0.73 4.49
N ARG A 240 6.28 1.84 3.78
CA ARG A 240 6.16 1.88 2.32
C ARG A 240 7.11 0.91 1.63
N ASP A 241 8.36 0.83 2.07
CA ASP A 241 9.35 -0.11 1.51
C ASP A 241 8.89 -1.55 1.71
N THR A 242 8.34 -1.88 2.88
CA THR A 242 7.76 -3.21 3.15
C THR A 242 6.56 -3.50 2.25
N GLN A 243 5.68 -2.51 2.03
CA GLN A 243 4.54 -2.65 1.12
C GLN A 243 4.98 -2.86 -0.33
N LEU A 244 6.01 -2.13 -0.78
CA LEU A 244 6.58 -2.28 -2.12
C LEU A 244 7.21 -3.67 -2.30
N HIS A 245 7.95 -4.15 -1.31
CA HIS A 245 8.54 -5.49 -1.35
C HIS A 245 7.47 -6.59 -1.43
N ASN A 246 6.41 -6.49 -0.62
CA ASN A 246 5.27 -7.42 -0.69
C ASN A 246 4.56 -7.36 -2.05
N ALA A 247 4.45 -6.16 -2.66
CA ALA A 247 3.88 -6.02 -3.99
C ALA A 247 4.76 -6.66 -5.06
N GLU A 248 6.08 -6.54 -4.95
CA GLU A 248 7.05 -7.21 -5.83
C GLU A 248 6.91 -8.74 -5.74
N ASP A 249 6.81 -9.30 -4.54
CA ASP A 249 6.62 -10.74 -4.33
C ASP A 249 5.30 -11.24 -4.93
N LEU A 250 4.21 -10.47 -4.78
CA LEU A 250 2.92 -10.79 -5.39
C LEU A 250 3.00 -10.76 -6.93
N LEU A 251 3.72 -9.80 -7.51
CA LEU A 251 3.94 -9.74 -8.96
C LEU A 251 4.75 -10.95 -9.45
N ARG A 252 5.80 -11.35 -8.73
CA ARG A 252 6.59 -12.56 -9.05
C ARG A 252 5.74 -13.83 -8.98
N LEU A 253 4.86 -13.95 -7.98
CA LEU A 253 3.93 -15.08 -7.89
C LEU A 253 2.93 -15.11 -9.05
N GLN A 254 2.42 -13.94 -9.47
CA GLN A 254 1.54 -13.83 -10.64
C GLN A 254 2.26 -14.20 -11.94
N GLU A 255 3.52 -13.79 -12.09
CA GLU A 255 4.35 -14.15 -13.24
C GLU A 255 4.57 -15.67 -13.32
N ILE A 256 4.92 -16.31 -12.20
CA ILE A 256 5.07 -17.77 -12.14
C ILE A 256 3.76 -18.48 -12.52
N ASP A 257 2.62 -18.04 -11.97
CA ASP A 257 1.32 -18.62 -12.29
C ASP A 257 0.93 -18.42 -13.76
N LEU A 258 1.26 -17.27 -14.35
CA LEU A 258 1.06 -17.01 -15.77
C LEU A 258 1.91 -17.95 -16.63
N VAL A 259 3.20 -18.10 -16.31
CA VAL A 259 4.13 -19.01 -17.02
C VAL A 259 3.64 -20.45 -16.92
N CYS A 260 3.16 -20.88 -15.75
CA CYS A 260 2.59 -22.22 -15.57
C CYS A 260 1.32 -22.43 -16.41
N ARG A 261 0.44 -21.42 -16.50
CA ARG A 261 -0.77 -21.49 -17.33
C ARG A 261 -0.43 -21.55 -18.82
N VAL A 262 0.45 -20.68 -19.29
CA VAL A 262 0.93 -20.68 -20.68
C VAL A 262 1.56 -22.03 -21.02
N ARG A 263 2.40 -22.59 -20.13
CA ARG A 263 3.01 -23.90 -20.35
C ARG A 263 1.97 -25.01 -20.46
N LYS A 264 0.98 -25.05 -19.57
CA LYS A 264 -0.11 -26.04 -19.66
C LYS A 264 -0.89 -25.90 -20.96
N GLU A 265 -1.12 -24.68 -21.42
CA GLU A 265 -1.83 -24.43 -22.67
C GLU A 265 -1.00 -24.85 -23.88
N THR A 266 0.31 -24.61 -23.87
CA THR A 266 1.21 -25.13 -24.91
C THR A 266 1.29 -26.65 -24.89
N ASP A 267 1.31 -27.29 -23.71
CA ASP A 267 1.32 -28.75 -23.58
C ASP A 267 0.00 -29.34 -24.13
N LEU A 268 -1.15 -28.74 -23.80
CA LEU A 268 -2.45 -29.15 -24.35
C LEU A 268 -2.54 -28.96 -25.87
N GLN A 269 -1.94 -27.90 -26.41
CA GLN A 269 -1.86 -27.68 -27.85
C GLN A 269 -0.98 -28.75 -28.53
N GLN A 270 0.15 -29.11 -27.92
CA GLN A 270 1.01 -30.19 -28.41
C GLN A 270 0.29 -31.54 -28.38
N ASP A 271 -0.42 -31.85 -27.30
CA ASP A 271 -1.22 -33.08 -27.18
C ASP A 271 -2.34 -33.13 -28.22
N SER A 272 -3.01 -31.99 -28.45
CA SER A 272 -4.03 -31.88 -29.50
C SER A 272 -3.44 -32.14 -30.88
N TYR A 273 -2.28 -31.55 -31.19
CA TYR A 273 -1.58 -31.79 -32.45
C TYR A 273 -1.17 -33.26 -32.60
N ALA A 274 -0.59 -33.86 -31.55
CA ALA A 274 -0.20 -35.26 -31.54
C ALA A 274 -1.40 -36.20 -31.74
N HIS A 275 -2.54 -35.88 -31.12
CA HIS A 275 -3.78 -36.65 -31.28
C HIS A 275 -4.30 -36.58 -32.72
N VAL A 276 -4.30 -35.39 -33.35
CA VAL A 276 -4.71 -35.25 -34.75
C VAL A 276 -3.76 -35.99 -35.68
N GLU A 277 -2.44 -35.92 -35.45
CA GLU A 277 -1.46 -36.69 -36.22
C GLU A 277 -1.68 -38.20 -36.06
N MET A 278 -1.99 -38.67 -34.85
CA MET A 278 -2.32 -40.07 -34.60
C MET A 278 -3.60 -40.49 -35.35
N GLN A 279 -4.67 -39.70 -35.31
CA GLN A 279 -5.89 -39.96 -36.07
C GLN A 279 -5.62 -40.06 -37.58
N ARG A 280 -4.78 -39.18 -38.12
CA ARG A 280 -4.35 -39.23 -39.52
C ARG A 280 -3.62 -40.54 -39.84
N LYS A 281 -2.67 -40.97 -39.01
CA LYS A 281 -1.94 -42.24 -39.20
C LYS A 281 -2.87 -43.44 -39.14
N VAL A 282 -3.84 -43.44 -38.22
CA VAL A 282 -4.86 -44.50 -38.12
C VAL A 282 -5.72 -44.53 -39.39
N LEU A 283 -6.18 -43.38 -39.88
CA LEU A 283 -6.95 -43.29 -41.12
C LEU A 283 -6.14 -43.79 -42.32
N GLU A 284 -4.86 -43.41 -42.43
CA GLU A 284 -3.97 -43.90 -43.49
C GLU A 284 -3.85 -45.43 -43.47
N ILE A 285 -3.69 -46.04 -42.30
CA ILE A 285 -3.64 -47.51 -42.15
C ILE A 285 -4.96 -48.14 -42.57
N GLN A 286 -6.11 -47.57 -42.16
CA GLN A 286 -7.43 -48.06 -42.55
C GLN A 286 -7.64 -48.00 -44.07
N CYS A 287 -7.29 -46.87 -44.69
CA CYS A 287 -7.36 -46.69 -46.14
C CYS A 287 -6.48 -47.70 -46.88
N LYS A 288 -5.24 -47.93 -46.43
CA LYS A 288 -4.34 -48.97 -47.01
C LYS A 288 -4.91 -50.38 -46.85
N GLY A 289 -5.56 -50.67 -45.72
CA GLY A 289 -6.24 -51.95 -45.49
C GLY A 289 -7.39 -52.17 -46.47
N VAL A 290 -8.26 -51.17 -46.63
CA VAL A 290 -9.39 -51.20 -47.58
C VAL A 290 -8.89 -51.30 -49.02
N LEU A 291 -7.85 -50.55 -49.39
CA LEU A 291 -7.24 -50.61 -50.72
C LEU A 291 -6.78 -52.03 -51.06
N ARG A 292 -6.11 -52.74 -50.13
CA ARG A 292 -5.75 -54.15 -50.37
C ARG A 292 -6.98 -55.02 -50.62
N THR A 293 -7.99 -54.91 -49.77
CA THR A 293 -9.21 -55.73 -49.92
C THR A 293 -9.96 -55.42 -51.22
N VAL A 294 -9.99 -54.15 -51.65
CA VAL A 294 -10.57 -53.75 -52.93
C VAL A 294 -9.73 -54.25 -54.09
N GLY A 295 -8.40 -54.17 -54.02
CA GLY A 295 -7.49 -54.74 -55.00
C GLY A 295 -7.72 -56.24 -55.22
N ASP A 296 -7.77 -57.01 -54.13
CA ASP A 296 -8.05 -58.46 -54.16
C ASP A 296 -9.39 -58.79 -54.85
N VAL A 297 -10.40 -57.93 -54.68
CA VAL A 297 -11.73 -58.08 -55.32
C VAL A 297 -11.68 -57.67 -56.80
N LEU A 298 -10.99 -56.59 -57.14
CA LEU A 298 -10.91 -56.09 -58.52
C LEU A 298 -10.09 -57.02 -59.43
N GLU A 299 -9.07 -57.70 -58.91
CA GLU A 299 -8.31 -58.74 -59.63
C GLU A 299 -9.18 -59.93 -60.07
N SER A 300 -10.34 -60.13 -59.44
CA SER A 300 -11.29 -61.19 -59.79
C SER A 300 -12.23 -60.83 -60.95
N LEU A 301 -12.19 -59.58 -61.45
CA LEU A 301 -13.03 -59.11 -62.55
C LEU A 301 -12.29 -59.15 -63.89
N PRO A 302 -12.77 -59.89 -64.91
CA PRO A 302 -12.17 -59.86 -66.24
C PRO A 302 -12.41 -58.52 -66.94
N ASP A 303 -11.44 -58.10 -67.76
CA ASP A 303 -11.46 -56.90 -68.63
C ASP A 303 -11.40 -55.53 -67.91
N LEU A 304 -10.99 -55.47 -66.64
CA LEU A 304 -10.77 -54.22 -65.91
C LEU A 304 -9.28 -53.88 -65.77
N ASP A 305 -8.90 -52.62 -66.06
CA ASP A 305 -7.57 -52.09 -65.75
C ASP A 305 -7.47 -51.76 -64.25
N VAL A 306 -7.16 -52.79 -63.46
CA VAL A 306 -7.05 -52.71 -61.99
C VAL A 306 -6.00 -51.69 -61.56
N GLU A 307 -4.90 -51.56 -62.31
CA GLU A 307 -3.77 -50.70 -61.95
C GLU A 307 -4.13 -49.21 -62.06
N ALA A 308 -4.86 -48.82 -63.11
CA ALA A 308 -5.38 -47.46 -63.28
C ALA A 308 -6.42 -47.08 -62.20
N VAL A 309 -7.31 -48.02 -61.83
CA VAL A 309 -8.33 -47.79 -60.80
C VAL A 309 -7.69 -47.66 -59.41
N MET A 310 -6.72 -48.51 -59.09
CA MET A 310 -6.00 -48.49 -57.82
C MET A 310 -5.19 -47.20 -57.65
N THR A 311 -4.49 -46.75 -58.70
CA THR A 311 -3.76 -45.48 -58.67
C THR A 311 -4.67 -44.26 -58.54
N GLU A 312 -5.87 -44.25 -59.13
CA GLU A 312 -6.83 -43.15 -58.92
C GLU A 312 -7.36 -43.11 -57.49
N LEU A 313 -7.63 -44.28 -56.90
CA LEU A 313 -8.07 -44.45 -55.52
C LEU A 313 -6.98 -44.02 -54.51
N GLU A 314 -5.73 -44.41 -54.74
CA GLU A 314 -4.57 -43.96 -53.96
C GLU A 314 -4.41 -42.44 -54.00
N ASN A 315 -4.48 -41.84 -55.19
CA ASN A 315 -4.42 -40.39 -55.37
C ASN A 315 -5.57 -39.65 -54.64
N LYS A 316 -6.79 -40.21 -54.65
CA LYS A 316 -7.93 -39.64 -53.90
C LYS A 316 -7.73 -39.72 -52.40
N ILE A 317 -7.22 -40.83 -51.89
CA ILE A 317 -6.91 -41.02 -50.47
C ILE A 317 -5.81 -40.05 -50.02
N GLU A 318 -4.77 -39.88 -50.83
CA GLU A 318 -3.65 -38.99 -50.54
C GLU A 318 -4.11 -37.52 -50.45
N ARG A 319 -5.01 -37.08 -51.35
CA ARG A 319 -5.65 -35.75 -51.28
C ARG A 319 -6.48 -35.54 -50.02
N VAL A 320 -7.23 -36.56 -49.57
CA VAL A 320 -8.02 -36.49 -48.33
C VAL A 320 -7.11 -36.37 -47.10
N LEU A 321 -6.00 -37.14 -47.07
CA LEU A 321 -5.02 -37.07 -46.00
C LEU A 321 -4.27 -35.73 -45.96
N GLN A 322 -4.04 -35.07 -47.10
CA GLN A 322 -3.43 -33.75 -47.20
C GLN A 322 -4.37 -32.60 -46.78
N LEU A 323 -5.67 -32.69 -47.11
CA LEU A 323 -6.67 -31.70 -46.70
C LEU A 323 -6.84 -31.64 -45.17
N GLN A 324 -6.73 -32.79 -44.50
CA GLN A 324 -6.75 -32.82 -43.03
C GLN A 324 -5.53 -32.14 -42.40
N SER A 325 -4.34 -32.19 -43.02
CA SER A 325 -3.16 -31.44 -42.54
C SER A 325 -3.25 -29.93 -42.74
N ALA A 326 -3.92 -29.46 -43.79
CA ALA A 326 -4.06 -28.02 -44.07
C ALA A 326 -5.00 -27.32 -43.07
N ASN A 327 -6.07 -27.99 -42.63
CA ASN A 327 -7.01 -27.45 -41.65
C ASN A 327 -6.42 -27.31 -40.23
N VAL A 328 -5.34 -28.03 -39.93
CA VAL A 328 -4.58 -27.88 -38.67
C VAL A 328 -3.70 -26.62 -38.70
N SER A 329 -3.25 -26.17 -39.88
CA SER A 329 -2.35 -25.00 -39.98
C SER A 329 -3.05 -23.65 -39.90
N ILE A 330 -4.38 -23.58 -40.13
CA ILE A 330 -5.12 -22.31 -40.29
C ILE A 330 -5.58 -21.73 -38.93
N GLY A 331 -5.59 -22.52 -37.86
CA GLY A 331 -6.07 -22.09 -36.54
C GLY A 331 -5.09 -21.30 -35.65
N TYR A 332 -3.85 -21.04 -36.11
CA TYR A 332 -2.78 -20.59 -35.21
C TYR A 332 -2.15 -19.27 -35.67
N PRO A 333 -2.53 -18.11 -35.07
CA PRO A 333 -1.68 -16.94 -35.16
C PRO A 333 -0.42 -17.24 -34.32
N THR A 334 0.69 -17.47 -35.02
CA THR A 334 2.01 -17.41 -34.41
C THR A 334 2.22 -15.96 -33.93
N HIS A 335 1.86 -15.68 -32.69
CA HIS A 335 2.38 -14.52 -31.99
C HIS A 335 3.89 -14.73 -31.84
N LYS A 336 4.65 -14.30 -32.86
CA LYS A 336 6.05 -13.99 -32.69
C LYS A 336 6.13 -12.99 -31.55
N ALA A 337 6.71 -13.40 -30.43
CA ALA A 337 7.16 -12.51 -29.39
C ALA A 337 8.07 -11.47 -30.07
N ALA A 338 7.58 -10.24 -30.19
CA ALA A 338 8.41 -9.11 -30.55
C ALA A 338 9.47 -8.98 -29.45
N GLY A 339 10.73 -9.01 -29.86
CA GLY A 339 11.87 -8.98 -28.96
C GLY A 339 11.83 -7.78 -28.03
N ILE A 340 12.13 -8.05 -26.77
CA ILE A 340 12.59 -7.05 -25.82
C ILE A 340 14.11 -7.18 -25.83
N SER A 341 14.75 -6.25 -26.53
CA SER A 341 16.15 -5.90 -26.39
C SER A 341 16.35 -4.92 -25.24
#